data_AF-A0A3D3YW47-F1
#
_entry.id   AF-A0A3D3YW47-F1
#
_cell.length_a   1.000
_cell.length_b   1.000
_cell.length_c   1.000
_cell.angle_alpha   90.00
_cell.angle_beta   90.00
_cell.angle_gamma   90.00
#
_symmetry.space_group_name_H-M   'P 1'
#
loop_
_entity.id
_entity.type
_entity.pdbx_description
1 polymer ?
#
loop_
_entity_poly.entity_id
_entity_poly.type
_entity_poly.pdbx_seq_one_letter_code
_entity_poly.pdbx_strand_id
1 'polypeptide(L)'
;MTSVAFLVDQLSARTPGGIGTYTRELLLALTRADPSLRIAAFRSKGPDLPAWEFDAPEPVELPWAIRRSYPLWALTGRPSLPERLQVCDLLHSPLPAAVPPAGPGQRLGGTVH
;
A
#
# COMPACT_ATOMS: atom_id res chain seq x y z
N MET A 1 -19.26 -1.64 1.67
CA MET A 1 -18.45 -0.91 0.66
C MET A 1 -17.01 -1.23 0.98
N THR A 2 -16.28 -1.84 0.04
CA THR A 2 -14.93 -2.36 0.29
C THR A 2 -13.91 -1.22 0.22
N SER A 3 -12.87 -1.32 1.03
CA SER A 3 -11.77 -0.36 1.09
C SER A 3 -10.41 -1.05 1.05
N VAL A 4 -9.45 -0.44 0.36
CA VAL A 4 -8.11 -0.99 0.17
C VAL A 4 -7.05 0.09 0.34
N ALA A 5 -6.02 -0.21 1.12
CA ALA A 5 -4.84 0.63 1.31
C ALA A 5 -3.66 0.04 0.52
N PHE A 6 -3.09 0.81 -0.41
CA PHE A 6 -1.94 0.40 -1.22
C PHE A 6 -0.62 0.88 -0.64
N LEU A 7 0.35 -0.03 -0.49
CA LEU A 7 1.75 0.34 -0.31
C LEU A 7 2.34 0.81 -1.64
N VAL A 8 2.77 2.07 -1.71
CA VAL A 8 3.20 2.72 -2.98
C VAL A 8 4.69 3.06 -3.08
N ASP A 9 5.54 2.49 -2.22
CA ASP A 9 6.98 2.78 -2.15
C ASP A 9 7.70 2.68 -3.52
N GLN A 10 7.36 1.68 -4.31
CA GLN A 10 7.90 1.41 -5.65
C GLN A 10 7.65 2.53 -6.67
N LEU A 11 6.67 3.40 -6.44
CA LEU A 11 6.38 4.53 -7.33
C LEU A 11 7.39 5.68 -7.17
N SER A 12 8.20 5.66 -6.10
CA SER A 12 9.30 6.63 -5.91
C SER A 12 10.53 6.34 -6.80
N ALA A 13 10.58 5.18 -7.45
CA ALA A 13 11.67 4.83 -8.34
C ALA A 13 11.62 5.67 -9.62
N ARG A 14 12.76 6.32 -9.96
CA ARG A 14 12.90 7.13 -11.19
C ARG A 14 12.51 6.37 -12.46
N THR A 15 12.83 5.08 -12.51
CA THR A 15 12.33 4.15 -13.52
C THR A 15 11.60 3.03 -12.78
N PRO A 16 10.26 2.99 -12.81
CA PRO A 16 9.51 1.96 -12.11
C PRO A 16 9.85 0.60 -12.72
N GLY A 17 10.39 -0.31 -11.90
CA GLY A 17 10.53 -1.71 -12.29
C GLY A 17 9.16 -2.39 -12.49
N GLY A 18 9.16 -3.71 -12.73
CA GLY A 18 7.91 -4.45 -12.97
C GLY A 18 6.86 -4.26 -11.86
N ILE A 19 7.28 -4.28 -10.60
CA ILE A 19 6.40 -4.01 -9.44
C ILE A 19 5.85 -2.57 -9.47
N GLY A 20 6.68 -1.57 -9.79
CA GLY A 20 6.24 -0.17 -9.90
C GLY A 20 5.22 0.03 -11.01
N THR A 21 5.47 -0.56 -12.18
CA THR A 21 4.54 -0.53 -13.32
C THR A 21 3.23 -1.22 -12.96
N TYR A 22 3.29 -2.41 -12.38
CA TYR A 22 2.11 -3.15 -11.94
C TYR A 22 1.26 -2.34 -10.95
N THR A 23 1.86 -1.77 -9.89
CA THR A 23 1.07 -1.00 -8.91
C THR A 23 0.44 0.24 -9.54
N ARG A 24 1.16 0.94 -10.42
CA ARG A 24 0.63 2.11 -11.14
C ARG A 24 -0.59 1.73 -11.97
N GLU A 25 -0.45 0.72 -12.83
CA GLU A 25 -1.52 0.29 -13.72
C GLU A 25 -2.71 -0.30 -12.95
N LEU A 26 -2.46 -1.01 -11.84
CA LEU A 26 -3.52 -1.54 -10.99
C LEU A 26 -4.32 -0.41 -10.32
N LEU A 27 -3.66 0.60 -9.78
CA LEU A 27 -4.33 1.76 -9.18
C LEU A 27 -5.20 2.48 -10.22
N LEU A 28 -4.67 2.73 -11.42
CA LEU A 28 -5.41 3.37 -12.51
C LEU A 28 -6.59 2.52 -13.01
N ALA A 29 -6.43 1.19 -13.06
CA ALA A 29 -7.49 0.30 -13.50
C ALA A 29 -8.61 0.22 -12.45
N LEU A 30 -8.28 0.12 -11.16
CA LEU A 30 -9.26 -0.01 -10.08
C LEU A 30 -10.10 1.25 -9.91
N THR A 31 -9.49 2.45 -9.94
CA THR A 31 -10.23 3.72 -9.86
C THR A 31 -11.26 3.85 -10.98
N ARG A 32 -10.96 3.34 -12.18
CA ARG A 32 -11.87 3.34 -13.33
C ARG A 32 -12.93 2.24 -13.29
N ALA A 33 -12.56 1.06 -12.84
CA ALA A 33 -13.42 -0.12 -12.89
C ALA A 33 -14.51 -0.11 -11.81
N ASP A 34 -14.20 0.38 -10.61
CA ASP A 34 -15.14 0.42 -9.49
C ASP A 34 -15.04 1.75 -8.72
N PRO A 35 -15.86 2.75 -9.09
CA PRO A 35 -15.92 4.03 -8.36
C PRO A 35 -16.42 3.89 -6.91
N SER A 36 -17.03 2.76 -6.54
CA SER A 36 -17.47 2.50 -5.17
C SER A 36 -16.36 1.95 -4.27
N LEU A 37 -15.23 1.53 -4.84
CA LEU A 37 -14.07 1.06 -4.10
C LEU A 37 -13.36 2.25 -3.44
N ARG A 38 -13.24 2.24 -2.11
CA ARG A 38 -12.46 3.27 -1.41
C ARG A 38 -10.98 2.92 -1.46
N ILE A 39 -10.23 3.67 -2.26
CA ILE A 39 -8.78 3.51 -2.38
C ILE A 39 -8.08 4.51 -1.47
N ALA A 40 -7.16 4.00 -0.66
CA ALA A 40 -6.17 4.78 0.07
C ALA A 40 -4.77 4.33 -0.37
N ALA A 41 -3.79 5.22 -0.23
CA ALA A 41 -2.40 4.90 -0.48
C ALA A 41 -1.56 5.29 0.73
N PHE A 42 -0.45 4.58 0.91
CA PHE A 42 0.53 4.89 1.95
C PHE A 42 1.92 4.49 1.50
N ARG A 43 2.90 5.15 2.08
CA ARG A 43 4.31 4.93 1.78
C ARG A 43 5.14 4.95 3.05
N SER A 44 6.22 4.18 3.05
CA SER A 44 7.26 4.32 4.04
C SER A 44 7.97 5.67 3.90
N LYS A 45 8.64 6.09 4.97
CA LYS A 45 9.56 7.23 4.90
C LYS A 45 10.66 6.94 3.88
N GLY A 46 10.86 7.85 2.93
CA GLY A 46 11.76 7.61 1.81
C GLY A 46 11.84 8.76 0.80
N PRO A 47 12.35 8.49 -0.42
CA PRO A 47 12.39 9.47 -1.49
C PRO A 47 11.00 9.99 -1.87
N ASP A 48 10.93 11.20 -2.40
CA ASP A 48 9.67 11.79 -2.84
C ASP A 48 9.00 10.98 -3.95
N LEU A 49 7.67 11.02 -3.96
CA LEU A 49 6.89 10.48 -5.07
C LEU A 49 6.92 11.49 -6.23
N PRO A 50 6.76 11.02 -7.48
CA PRO A 50 6.36 11.91 -8.56
C PRO A 50 5.00 12.56 -8.25
N ALA A 51 4.62 13.55 -9.05
CA ALA A 51 3.31 14.19 -8.94
C ALA A 51 2.20 13.12 -8.89
N TRP A 52 1.31 13.25 -7.90
CA TRP A 52 0.26 12.27 -7.67
C TRP A 52 -0.81 12.37 -8.75
N GLU A 53 -0.83 11.40 -9.66
CA GLU A 53 -1.67 11.39 -10.88
C GLU A 53 -2.95 10.55 -10.76
N PHE A 54 -3.20 9.97 -9.58
CA PHE A 54 -4.30 9.03 -9.38
C PHE A 54 -5.53 9.75 -8.83
N ASP A 55 -6.71 9.27 -9.22
CA ASP A 55 -8.00 9.70 -8.64
C ASP A 55 -8.21 9.03 -7.26
N ALA A 56 -7.30 9.32 -6.35
CA ALA A 56 -7.27 8.85 -4.98
C ALA A 56 -6.56 9.90 -4.11
N PRO A 57 -6.80 9.96 -2.80
CA PRO A 57 -6.05 10.85 -1.92
C PRO A 57 -4.54 10.60 -1.98
N GLU A 58 -3.74 11.65 -1.79
CA GLU A 58 -2.30 11.52 -1.71
C GLU A 58 -1.87 10.50 -0.63
N PRO A 59 -0.75 9.79 -0.84
CA PRO A 59 -0.32 8.74 0.07
C PRO A 59 0.04 9.28 1.45
N VAL A 60 -0.42 8.58 2.49
CA VAL A 60 0.01 8.85 3.87
C VAL A 60 1.45 8.35 4.05
N GLU A 61 2.36 9.22 4.47
CA GLU A 61 3.71 8.81 4.83
C GLU A 61 3.76 8.21 6.25
N LEU A 62 4.41 7.05 6.37
CA LEU A 62 4.66 6.37 7.63
C LEU A 62 5.92 6.94 8.32
N PRO A 63 6.01 6.86 9.66
CA PRO A 63 7.12 7.46 10.42
C PRO A 63 8.49 6.82 10.17
N TRP A 64 8.54 5.61 9.58
CA TRP A 64 9.79 4.86 9.38
C TRP A 64 9.91 4.33 7.95
N ALA A 65 11.16 4.13 7.53
CA ALA A 65 11.49 3.48 6.27
C ALA A 65 11.08 2.01 6.28
N ILE A 66 10.82 1.45 5.10
CA ILE A 66 10.32 0.08 4.91
C ILE A 66 11.21 -0.97 5.61
N ARG A 67 12.54 -0.77 5.56
CA ARG A 67 13.54 -1.64 6.19
C ARG A 67 13.41 -1.76 7.70
N ARG A 68 12.77 -0.77 8.36
CA ARG A 68 12.47 -0.81 9.79
C ARG A 68 11.02 -1.25 10.04
N SER A 69 10.09 -0.80 9.22
CA SER A 69 8.66 -1.10 9.37
C SER A 69 8.37 -2.60 9.22
N TYR A 70 8.91 -3.26 8.19
CA TYR A 70 8.61 -4.68 7.91
C TYR A 70 9.01 -5.65 9.02
N PRO A 71 10.25 -5.60 9.56
CA PRO A 71 10.61 -6.45 10.69
C PRO A 71 9.71 -6.26 11.91
N LEU A 72 9.30 -5.01 12.19
CA LEU A 72 8.37 -4.74 13.27
C LEU A 72 7.00 -5.34 12.99
N TRP A 73 6.48 -5.19 11.77
CA TRP A 73 5.18 -5.75 11.39
C TRP A 73 5.18 -7.28 11.42
N ALA A 74 6.29 -7.90 11.03
CA ALA A 74 6.49 -9.34 11.14
C ALA A 74 6.49 -9.79 12.60
N LEU A 75 7.22 -9.07 13.47
CA LEU A 75 7.27 -9.35 14.91
C LEU A 75 5.90 -9.20 15.58
N THR A 76 5.16 -8.14 15.24
CA THR A 76 3.84 -7.86 15.85
C THR A 76 2.68 -8.56 15.13
N GLY A 77 2.96 -9.28 14.05
CA GLY A 77 1.95 -9.94 13.23
C GLY A 77 0.91 -8.98 12.64
N ARG A 78 1.21 -7.70 12.45
CA ARG A 78 0.33 -6.71 11.79
C ARG A 78 1.07 -5.41 11.48
N PRO A 79 0.66 -4.65 10.45
CA PRO A 79 1.20 -3.35 10.18
C PRO A 79 0.66 -2.30 11.18
N SER A 80 1.56 -1.57 11.83
CA SER A 80 1.21 -0.43 12.70
C SER A 80 0.96 0.81 11.84
N LEU A 81 -0.23 0.88 11.24
CA LEU A 81 -0.62 1.99 10.36
C LEU A 81 -1.31 3.11 11.14
N PRO A 82 -1.29 4.35 10.64
CA PRO A 82 -2.17 5.42 11.11
C PRO A 82 -3.66 5.02 11.05
N GLU A 83 -4.47 5.60 11.93
CA GLU A 83 -5.91 5.31 12.07
C GLU A 83 -6.67 5.31 10.73
N ARG A 84 -6.40 6.30 9.87
CA ARG A 84 -7.00 6.44 8.54
C ARG A 84 -6.83 5.21 7.64
N LEU A 85 -5.77 4.42 7.85
CA LEU A 85 -5.45 3.22 7.08
C LEU A 85 -5.82 1.93 7.82
N GLN A 86 -5.90 1.97 9.16
CA GLN A 86 -6.34 0.82 9.96
C GLN A 86 -7.79 0.44 9.70
N VAL A 87 -8.62 1.42 9.30
CA VAL A 87 -10.03 1.20 8.97
C VAL A 87 -10.25 0.60 7.57
N CYS A 88 -9.19 0.39 6.80
CA CYS A 88 -9.30 -0.26 5.50
C CYS A 88 -9.48 -1.77 5.63
N ASP A 89 -10.40 -2.34 4.85
CA ASP A 89 -10.69 -3.78 4.88
C ASP A 89 -9.49 -4.61 4.40
N LEU A 90 -8.78 -4.08 3.38
CA LEU A 90 -7.66 -4.72 2.72
C LEU A 90 -6.40 -3.84 2.76
N LEU A 91 -5.25 -4.49 2.87
CA LEU A 91 -3.95 -3.91 2.56
C LEU A 91 -3.40 -4.58 1.31
N HIS A 92 -3.06 -3.82 0.29
CA HIS A 92 -2.31 -4.30 -0.86
C HIS A 92 -0.83 -4.02 -0.65
N SER A 93 -0.02 -5.07 -0.73
CA SER A 93 1.43 -4.96 -0.78
C SER A 93 1.97 -5.76 -1.96
N PRO A 94 2.75 -5.14 -2.87
CA PRO A 94 3.42 -5.87 -3.93
C PRO A 94 4.76 -6.49 -3.48
N LEU A 95 5.11 -6.37 -2.19
CA LEU A 95 6.37 -6.91 -1.67
C LEU A 95 6.23 -8.41 -1.35
N PRO A 96 7.12 -9.28 -1.85
CA PRO A 96 7.08 -10.71 -1.56
C PRO A 96 7.22 -11.05 -0.07
N ALA A 97 7.93 -10.20 0.67
CA ALA A 97 8.14 -10.35 2.11
C ALA A 97 6.98 -9.83 2.97
N ALA A 98 5.84 -9.47 2.36
CA ALA A 98 4.70 -8.92 3.09
C ALA A 98 4.12 -9.98 4.04
N VAL A 99 4.09 -9.66 5.33
CA VAL A 99 3.54 -10.54 6.36
C VAL A 99 2.06 -10.22 6.55
N PRO A 100 1.15 -11.19 6.37
CA PRO A 100 -0.27 -10.97 6.59
C PRO A 100 -0.56 -10.67 8.07
N PRO A 101 -1.54 -9.81 8.38
CA PRO A 101 -2.04 -9.64 9.73
C PRO A 101 -2.48 -10.99 10.33
N ALA A 102 -2.08 -11.25 11.57
CA ALA A 102 -2.38 -12.49 12.30
C ALA A 102 -3.76 -12.47 13.00
N GLY A 103 -4.40 -11.31 13.08
CA GLY A 103 -5.68 -11.10 13.77
C GLY A 103 -6.81 -10.63 12.85
N PRO A 104 -8.08 -10.69 13.32
CA PRO A 104 -9.23 -10.19 12.57
C PRO A 104 -9.17 -8.66 12.40
N GLY A 105 -9.70 -8.15 11.29
CA GLY A 105 -9.89 -6.71 11.07
C GLY A 105 -9.15 -6.12 9.87
N GLN A 106 -8.12 -6.79 9.36
CA GLN A 106 -7.44 -6.37 8.14
C GLN A 106 -6.93 -7.59 7.38
N ARG A 107 -7.17 -7.66 6.06
CA ARG A 107 -6.64 -8.75 5.22
C ARG A 107 -5.52 -8.22 4.34
N LEU A 108 -4.44 -8.99 4.19
CA LEU A 108 -3.37 -8.67 3.26
C LEU A 108 -3.67 -9.32 1.89
N GLY A 109 -3.84 -8.48 0.87
CA GLY A 109 -3.76 -8.88 -0.53
C GLY A 109 -2.31 -8.75 -1.00
N GLY A 110 -1.63 -9.89 -1.17
CA GLY A 110 -0.34 -9.96 -1.83
C GLY A 110 -0.50 -10.20 -3.32
N THR A 111 0.48 -9.75 -4.11
CA THR A 111 0.58 -10.20 -5.50
C THR A 111 1.48 -11.43 -5.52
N VAL A 112 0.94 -12.59 -5.92
CA VAL A 112 1.74 -13.81 -6.10
C VAL A 112 2.32 -13.76 -7.52
N HIS A 113 3.64 -13.89 -7.63
CA HIS A 113 4.37 -13.96 -8.90
C HIS A 113 4.50 -15.41 -9.37
#